data_AF-A0A6J7B9U7-F1
#
_entry.id   AF-A0A6J7B9U7-F1
#
_cell.length_a   1.000
_cell.length_b   1.000
_cell.length_c   1.000
_cell.angle_alpha   90.00
_cell.angle_beta   90.00
_cell.angle_gamma   90.00
#
_symmetry.space_group_name_H-M   'P 1'
#
loop_
_entity.id
_entity.type
_entity.pdbx_description
1 polymer ?
#
loop_
_entity_poly.entity_id
_entity_poly.type
_entity_poly.pdbx_seq_one_letter_code
_entity_poly.pdbx_strand_id
1 'polypeptide(L)'
;MKRNFLALLATLSLITLATSTSAQATGDLYRYWSYWHSQDSISWSYSNEGATRVPADGTVEGWYFSVTNKSPQAAEAITIRANFSEYCKETKAVNGMKRVAVVVDFGKDSYAPVGQSPAKPVIDCALVPVNANGYDVLNKVAKVRTDSVGFICGINSYPKEGCGEKFTPAPAASGPNWGIRILNFGLSVILLLLVYRRIAARRREQS
;
A
#
# COMPACT_ATOMS: atom_id res chain seq x y z
N MET A 1 0.98 -29.88 -61.45
CA MET A 1 0.06 -30.43 -60.43
C MET A 1 0.93 -31.00 -59.30
N LYS A 2 0.96 -30.56 -58.04
CA LYS A 2 0.03 -29.81 -57.18
C LYS A 2 0.86 -28.97 -56.19
N ARG A 3 0.55 -27.67 -56.16
CA ARG A 3 0.47 -26.75 -54.99
C ARG A 3 1.63 -26.72 -53.98
N ASN A 4 2.38 -25.61 -54.04
CA ASN A 4 2.64 -24.66 -52.94
C ASN A 4 2.04 -25.07 -51.59
N PHE A 5 2.84 -25.33 -50.55
CA PHE A 5 2.42 -25.16 -49.14
C PHE A 5 3.58 -25.25 -48.13
N LEU A 6 4.80 -24.81 -48.49
CA LEU A 6 5.98 -24.96 -47.62
C LEU A 6 6.64 -23.64 -47.17
N ALA A 7 5.97 -22.50 -47.32
CA ALA A 7 6.53 -21.20 -46.93
C ALA A 7 5.58 -20.33 -46.11
N LEU A 8 4.71 -20.92 -45.30
CA LEU A 8 3.86 -20.17 -44.37
C LEU A 8 3.66 -21.02 -43.10
N LEU A 9 4.53 -20.88 -42.10
CA LEU A 9 4.33 -21.25 -40.69
C LEU A 9 5.64 -21.02 -39.89
N ALA A 10 6.23 -19.82 -40.00
CA ALA A 10 7.33 -19.37 -39.13
C ALA A 10 6.88 -18.22 -38.21
N THR A 11 5.59 -18.18 -37.87
CA THR A 11 5.01 -17.29 -36.87
C THR A 11 4.53 -18.11 -35.68
N LEU A 12 5.44 -18.84 -35.02
CA LEU A 12 5.11 -19.43 -33.73
C LEU A 12 5.37 -18.37 -32.66
N SER A 13 4.26 -17.72 -32.31
CA SER A 13 4.10 -16.76 -31.22
C SER A 13 4.87 -17.17 -29.97
N LEU A 14 5.96 -16.44 -29.72
CA LEU A 14 6.67 -16.46 -28.44
C LEU A 14 5.80 -15.70 -27.43
N ILE A 15 4.75 -16.34 -26.92
CA ILE A 15 3.98 -15.83 -25.79
C ILE A 15 4.87 -15.99 -24.56
N THR A 16 5.66 -14.97 -24.26
CA THR A 16 6.35 -14.84 -22.98
C THR A 16 5.28 -14.65 -21.92
N LEU A 17 4.98 -15.74 -21.20
CA LEU A 17 4.17 -15.68 -19.99
C LEU A 17 4.96 -14.86 -18.97
N ALA A 18 4.71 -13.55 -18.91
CA ALA A 18 5.26 -12.68 -17.89
C ALA A 18 4.67 -13.14 -16.54
N THR A 19 5.36 -14.06 -15.86
CA THR A 19 5.14 -14.30 -14.44
C THR A 19 5.58 -13.02 -13.75
N SER A 20 4.61 -12.21 -13.32
CA SER A 20 4.84 -11.09 -12.43
C SER A 20 5.36 -11.66 -11.10
N THR A 21 6.66 -11.86 -11.00
CA THR A 21 7.35 -12.01 -9.72
C THR A 21 7.13 -10.71 -8.96
N SER A 22 6.18 -10.72 -8.03
CA SER A 22 6.07 -9.65 -7.04
C SER A 22 7.42 -9.56 -6.35
N ALA A 23 8.16 -8.47 -6.57
CA ALA A 23 9.37 -8.20 -5.82
C ALA A 23 8.97 -8.11 -4.35
N GLN A 24 9.24 -9.18 -3.58
CA GLN A 24 9.12 -9.12 -2.13
C GLN A 24 10.11 -8.07 -1.64
N ALA A 25 9.61 -7.10 -0.89
CA ALA A 25 10.42 -6.03 -0.33
C ALA A 25 11.61 -6.65 0.42
N THR A 26 12.83 -6.40 -0.06
CA THR A 26 14.06 -6.85 0.60
C THR A 26 14.37 -5.89 1.75
N GLY A 27 14.00 -6.26 2.96
CA GLY A 27 14.32 -5.51 4.18
C GLY A 27 13.20 -5.48 5.20
N ASP A 28 13.53 -5.03 6.40
CA ASP A 28 12.59 -4.97 7.53
C ASP A 28 11.58 -3.84 7.32
N LEU A 29 10.30 -4.19 7.27
CA LEU A 29 9.19 -3.23 7.24
C LEU A 29 8.87 -2.78 8.66
N TYR A 30 8.39 -1.55 8.84
CA TYR A 30 7.98 -1.01 10.14
C TYR A 30 6.60 -0.39 10.02
N ARG A 31 5.75 -0.57 11.06
CA ARG A 31 4.46 0.12 11.14
C ARG A 31 4.57 1.35 12.01
N TYR A 32 4.24 2.52 11.49
CA TYR A 32 4.29 3.75 12.27
C TYR A 32 3.35 4.84 11.74
N TRP A 33 3.18 5.89 12.53
CA TRP A 33 2.49 7.11 12.13
C TRP A 33 3.42 8.02 11.33
N SER A 34 3.27 8.01 10.01
CA SER A 34 3.93 8.96 9.12
C SER A 34 3.24 10.32 9.17
N TYR A 35 4.03 11.39 9.06
CA TYR A 35 3.56 12.76 9.14
C TYR A 35 3.74 13.50 7.81
N TRP A 36 2.70 14.22 7.41
CA TRP A 36 2.56 14.84 6.10
C TRP A 36 2.02 16.26 6.26
N HIS A 37 2.38 17.13 5.34
CA HIS A 37 1.84 18.49 5.27
C HIS A 37 1.44 18.84 3.84
N SER A 38 0.47 19.74 3.71
CA SER A 38 0.06 20.33 2.43
C SER A 38 -0.13 21.83 2.61
N GLN A 39 0.63 22.60 1.84
CA GLN A 39 0.57 24.07 1.85
C GLN A 39 -0.45 24.59 0.83
N ASP A 40 -0.61 23.88 -0.28
CA ASP A 40 -1.52 24.22 -1.38
C ASP A 40 -2.93 23.64 -1.19
N SER A 41 -3.17 22.88 -0.11
CA SER A 41 -4.39 22.10 0.10
C SER A 41 -4.71 21.14 -1.05
N ILE A 42 -3.68 20.62 -1.73
CA ILE A 42 -3.83 19.68 -2.84
C ILE A 42 -2.79 18.56 -2.71
N SER A 43 -1.51 18.93 -2.61
CA SER A 43 -0.38 18.02 -2.68
C SER A 43 0.14 17.68 -1.29
N TRP A 44 0.23 16.39 -0.99
CA TRP A 44 0.86 15.90 0.23
C TRP A 44 2.38 15.84 0.08
N SER A 45 3.08 16.38 1.07
CA SER A 45 4.53 16.27 1.22
C SER A 45 4.85 15.55 2.51
N TYR A 46 5.71 14.53 2.43
CA TYR A 46 6.21 13.82 3.60
C TYR A 46 7.12 14.75 4.41
N SER A 47 6.97 14.75 5.73
CA SER A 47 7.82 15.52 6.63
C SER A 47 9.00 14.67 7.13
N ASN A 48 10.22 15.00 6.68
CA ASN A 48 11.43 14.32 7.16
C ASN A 48 11.85 14.76 8.58
N GLU A 49 11.29 15.86 9.09
CA GLU A 49 11.64 16.44 10.40
C GLU A 49 10.59 16.12 11.48
N GLY A 50 9.54 15.37 11.13
CA GLY A 50 8.43 15.08 12.03
C GLY A 50 7.54 16.30 12.30
N ALA A 51 6.73 16.23 13.35
CA ALA A 51 5.68 17.20 13.66
C ALA A 51 6.11 18.36 14.57
N THR A 52 7.41 18.64 14.60
CA THR A 52 8.01 19.77 15.32
C THR A 52 7.88 21.09 14.58
N ARG A 53 7.61 21.05 13.26
CA ARG A 53 7.37 22.23 12.43
C ARG A 53 6.12 23.01 12.86
N VAL A 54 6.14 24.31 12.64
CA VAL A 54 5.01 25.23 12.91
C VAL A 54 4.25 25.46 11.60
N PRO A 55 3.05 24.86 11.41
CA PRO A 55 2.25 25.07 10.22
C PRO A 55 1.70 26.51 10.15
N ALA A 56 1.45 27.01 8.94
CA ALA A 56 0.79 28.31 8.75
C ALA A 56 -0.74 28.19 8.90
N ASP A 57 -1.42 29.30 9.21
CA ASP A 57 -2.89 29.36 9.07
C ASP A 57 -3.29 28.99 7.63
N GLY A 58 -4.37 28.25 7.45
CA GLY A 58 -4.84 27.88 6.12
C GLY A 58 -4.22 26.61 5.53
N THR A 59 -3.34 25.93 6.26
CA THR A 59 -2.66 24.71 5.77
C THR A 59 -3.35 23.44 6.26
N VAL A 60 -2.94 22.31 5.69
CA VAL A 60 -3.44 20.98 6.08
C VAL A 60 -2.28 20.12 6.58
N GLU A 61 -2.47 19.52 7.75
CA GLU A 61 -1.55 18.58 8.36
C GLU A 61 -2.15 17.17 8.38
N GLY A 62 -1.30 16.18 8.22
CA GLY A 62 -1.71 14.83 7.87
C GLY A 62 -0.95 13.76 8.65
N TRP A 63 -1.69 12.75 9.09
CA TRP A 63 -1.16 11.60 9.83
C TRP A 63 -1.64 10.33 9.17
N TYR A 64 -0.71 9.46 8.80
CA TYR A 64 -1.05 8.19 8.14
C TYR A 64 -0.34 7.02 8.81
N PHE A 65 -1.13 6.03 9.24
CA PHE A 65 -0.57 4.79 9.74
C PHE A 65 -0.13 3.91 8.57
N SER A 66 1.19 3.87 8.35
CA SER A 66 1.79 3.26 7.17
C SER A 66 2.69 2.09 7.54
N VAL A 67 3.02 1.29 6.53
CA VAL A 67 4.03 0.24 6.61
C VAL A 67 5.06 0.47 5.54
N THR A 68 6.29 0.77 5.93
CA THR A 68 7.38 1.01 4.99
C THR A 68 8.72 0.65 5.62
N ASN A 69 9.71 0.39 4.77
CA ASN A 69 11.12 0.20 5.11
C ASN A 69 12.00 1.35 4.58
N LYS A 70 11.39 2.38 3.99
CA LYS A 70 12.03 3.53 3.35
C LYS A 70 11.23 4.80 3.65
N SER A 71 11.80 5.97 3.37
CA SER A 71 11.03 7.21 3.44
C SER A 71 9.80 7.14 2.50
N PRO A 72 8.58 7.40 3.02
CA PRO A 72 7.36 7.37 2.22
C PRO A 72 7.43 8.32 1.03
N GLN A 73 7.01 7.84 -0.14
CA GLN A 73 6.91 8.66 -1.35
C GLN A 73 5.52 9.29 -1.46
N ALA A 74 5.36 10.35 -2.25
CA ALA A 74 4.06 11.01 -2.44
C ALA A 74 2.95 10.04 -2.93
N ALA A 75 3.29 9.01 -3.70
CA ALA A 75 2.35 7.95 -4.11
C ALA A 75 1.84 7.07 -2.95
N GLU A 76 2.51 7.11 -1.81
CA GLU A 76 2.19 6.40 -0.56
C GLU A 76 1.56 7.35 0.49
N ALA A 77 1.23 8.59 0.09
CA ALA A 77 0.62 9.59 0.94
C ALA A 77 -0.79 9.19 1.42
N ILE A 78 -1.30 9.99 2.35
CA ILE A 78 -2.67 9.90 2.87
C ILE A 78 -3.67 9.79 1.72
N THR A 79 -4.59 8.83 1.82
CA THR A 79 -5.57 8.57 0.76
C THR A 79 -6.63 9.66 0.65
N ILE A 80 -6.82 10.42 1.72
CA ILE A 80 -7.75 11.53 1.83
C ILE A 80 -7.07 12.80 1.33
N ARG A 81 -7.77 13.54 0.46
CA ARG A 81 -7.27 14.81 -0.07
C ARG A 81 -6.98 15.81 1.06
N ALA A 82 -5.91 16.57 0.92
CA ALA A 82 -5.78 17.82 1.65
C ALA A 82 -6.89 18.78 1.14
N ASN A 83 -7.63 19.43 2.04
CA ASN A 83 -8.63 20.43 1.65
C ASN A 83 -8.96 21.37 2.82
N PHE A 84 -8.16 22.42 3.01
CA PHE A 84 -8.40 23.37 4.09
C PHE A 84 -9.78 24.03 4.00
N SER A 85 -10.17 24.49 2.81
CA SER A 85 -11.40 25.26 2.63
C SER A 85 -12.65 24.45 2.99
N GLU A 86 -12.67 23.15 2.68
CA GLU A 86 -13.76 22.26 3.07
C GLU A 86 -13.73 21.94 4.57
N TYR A 87 -12.56 21.57 5.10
CA TYR A 87 -12.45 21.04 6.46
C TYR A 87 -12.53 22.12 7.54
N CYS A 88 -12.18 23.37 7.20
CA CYS A 88 -12.20 24.51 8.12
C CYS A 88 -13.28 25.56 7.79
N LYS A 89 -14.26 25.27 6.92
CA LYS A 89 -15.27 26.26 6.47
C LYS A 89 -16.06 26.93 7.60
N GLU A 90 -16.34 26.19 8.68
CA GLU A 90 -17.10 26.70 9.84
C GLU A 90 -16.21 27.37 10.90
N THR A 91 -14.88 27.22 10.79
CA THR A 91 -13.94 27.74 11.80
C THR A 91 -13.53 29.16 11.46
N LYS A 92 -14.03 30.11 12.25
CA LYS A 92 -13.70 31.53 12.12
C LYS A 92 -12.27 31.80 12.55
N ALA A 93 -11.63 32.76 11.87
CA ALA A 93 -10.34 33.28 12.27
C ALA A 93 -10.45 33.99 13.62
N VAL A 94 -9.45 33.79 14.48
CA VAL A 94 -9.35 34.42 15.80
C VAL A 94 -7.96 35.00 15.95
N ASN A 95 -7.84 36.24 16.43
CA ASN A 95 -6.56 36.89 16.58
C ASN A 95 -5.63 36.11 17.54
N GLY A 96 -4.35 35.99 17.19
CA GLY A 96 -3.38 35.18 17.93
C GLY A 96 -3.52 33.67 17.78
N MET A 97 -4.49 33.20 16.98
CA MET A 97 -4.73 31.80 16.67
C MET A 97 -4.57 31.54 15.17
N LYS A 98 -4.33 30.28 14.82
CA LYS A 98 -4.34 29.78 13.45
C LYS A 98 -5.26 28.56 13.35
N ARG A 99 -5.82 28.38 12.18
CA ARG A 99 -6.63 27.24 11.77
C ARG A 99 -5.76 26.34 10.91
N VAL A 100 -5.73 25.08 11.29
CA VAL A 100 -5.01 24.05 10.56
C VAL A 100 -5.97 22.89 10.40
N ALA A 101 -6.25 22.52 9.16
CA ALA A 101 -7.05 21.32 8.91
C ALA A 101 -6.20 20.10 9.22
N VAL A 102 -6.77 19.11 9.88
CA VAL A 102 -6.07 17.88 10.28
C VAL A 102 -6.77 16.69 9.66
N VAL A 103 -5.99 15.83 9.03
CA VAL A 103 -6.43 14.54 8.52
C VAL A 103 -5.66 13.42 9.23
N VAL A 104 -6.37 12.50 9.86
CA VAL A 104 -5.81 11.27 10.42
C VAL A 104 -6.39 10.09 9.65
N ASP A 105 -5.55 9.43 8.87
CA ASP A 105 -5.87 8.23 8.09
C ASP A 105 -5.23 7.02 8.80
N PHE A 106 -6.07 6.10 9.28
CA PHE A 106 -5.65 4.96 10.09
C PHE A 106 -5.03 3.81 9.29
N GLY A 107 -4.80 4.02 7.99
CA GLY A 107 -4.16 3.03 7.15
C GLY A 107 -5.13 2.01 6.59
N LYS A 108 -4.56 1.06 5.84
CA LYS A 108 -5.29 -0.05 5.22
C LYS A 108 -5.45 -1.20 6.22
N ASP A 109 -6.46 -2.03 6.01
CA ASP A 109 -6.66 -3.25 6.82
C ASP A 109 -5.43 -4.16 6.82
N SER A 110 -4.71 -4.23 5.69
CA SER A 110 -3.48 -5.04 5.56
C SER A 110 -2.32 -4.55 6.43
N TYR A 111 -2.39 -3.34 6.99
CA TYR A 111 -1.38 -2.75 7.85
C TYR A 111 -1.75 -2.87 9.33
N ALA A 112 -3.00 -3.20 9.65
CA ALA A 112 -3.48 -3.27 11.02
C ALA A 112 -2.74 -4.32 11.85
N PRO A 113 -2.53 -4.08 13.15
CA PRO A 113 -2.13 -5.14 14.07
C PRO A 113 -3.12 -6.31 14.05
N VAL A 114 -2.64 -7.50 14.38
CA VAL A 114 -3.47 -8.71 14.41
C VAL A 114 -4.66 -8.51 15.36
N GLY A 115 -5.86 -8.86 14.91
CA GLY A 115 -7.09 -8.71 15.69
C GLY A 115 -7.58 -7.27 15.85
N GLN A 116 -6.98 -6.31 15.14
CA GLN A 116 -7.41 -4.92 15.09
C GLN A 116 -7.81 -4.55 13.66
N SER A 117 -8.63 -3.51 13.53
CA SER A 117 -9.00 -2.90 12.26
C SER A 117 -8.75 -1.39 12.36
N PRO A 118 -8.36 -0.73 11.26
CA PRO A 118 -8.23 0.72 11.23
C PRO A 118 -9.52 1.41 11.66
N ALA A 119 -9.39 2.49 12.45
CA ALA A 119 -10.52 3.33 12.76
C ALA A 119 -10.97 4.13 11.53
N LYS A 120 -12.19 4.70 11.59
CA LYS A 120 -12.62 5.66 10.58
C LYS A 120 -11.68 6.88 10.61
N PRO A 121 -11.33 7.46 9.45
CA PRO A 121 -10.51 8.64 9.42
C PRO A 121 -11.08 9.80 10.24
N VAL A 122 -10.20 10.60 10.85
CA VAL A 122 -10.56 11.86 11.51
C VAL A 122 -10.23 13.00 10.56
N ILE A 123 -11.20 13.87 10.35
CA ILE A 123 -11.03 15.12 9.58
C ILE A 123 -11.64 16.22 10.43
N ASP A 124 -10.82 17.17 10.85
CA ASP A 124 -11.26 18.26 11.73
C ASP A 124 -10.42 19.52 11.51
N CYS A 125 -10.85 20.65 12.07
CA CYS A 125 -10.15 21.92 12.01
C CYS A 125 -9.62 22.33 13.39
N ALA A 126 -8.30 22.30 13.55
CA ALA A 126 -7.65 22.74 14.77
C ALA A 126 -7.51 24.26 14.80
N LEU A 127 -8.17 24.93 15.76
CA LEU A 127 -7.89 26.32 16.12
C LEU A 127 -6.90 26.32 17.29
N VAL A 128 -5.65 26.72 17.03
CA VAL A 128 -4.51 26.64 17.97
C VAL A 128 -3.71 27.94 17.99
N PRO A 129 -2.88 28.20 19.02
CA PRO A 129 -1.97 29.35 19.03
C PRO A 129 -1.07 29.40 17.79
N VAL A 130 -0.71 30.60 17.33
CA VAL A 130 0.10 30.78 16.11
C VAL A 130 1.45 30.06 16.14
N ASN A 131 2.05 29.86 17.33
CA ASN A 131 3.31 29.16 17.52
C ASN A 131 3.18 27.63 17.73
N ALA A 132 1.95 27.10 17.75
CA ALA A 132 1.70 25.66 17.94
C ALA A 132 2.34 24.84 16.81
N ASN A 133 3.04 23.76 17.14
CA ASN A 133 3.65 22.87 16.16
C ASN A 133 2.65 21.80 15.66
N GLY A 134 3.07 20.94 14.74
CA GLY A 134 2.25 19.85 14.21
C GLY A 134 1.75 18.87 15.28
N TYR A 135 2.54 18.64 16.35
CA TYR A 135 2.13 17.79 17.47
C TYR A 135 1.02 18.44 18.30
N ASP A 136 1.13 19.74 18.59
CA ASP A 136 0.09 20.51 19.30
C ASP A 136 -1.22 20.54 18.48
N VAL A 137 -1.10 20.69 17.16
CA VAL A 137 -2.21 20.63 16.21
C VAL A 137 -2.92 19.28 16.26
N LEU A 138 -2.18 18.16 16.28
CA LEU A 138 -2.79 16.83 16.41
C LEU A 138 -3.50 16.66 17.76
N ASN A 139 -2.86 17.04 18.87
CA ASN A 139 -3.44 16.93 20.21
C ASN A 139 -4.71 17.77 20.39
N LYS A 140 -4.93 18.77 19.54
CA LYS A 140 -6.18 19.54 19.54
C LYS A 140 -7.39 18.71 19.09
N VAL A 141 -7.20 17.74 18.20
CA VAL A 141 -8.29 17.01 17.52
C VAL A 141 -8.32 15.51 17.85
N ALA A 142 -7.26 14.97 18.44
CA ALA A 142 -7.13 13.56 18.74
C ALA A 142 -6.38 13.31 20.05
N LYS A 143 -6.63 12.15 20.65
CA LYS A 143 -5.87 11.65 21.80
C LYS A 143 -4.61 10.94 21.32
N VAL A 144 -3.44 11.42 21.72
CA VAL A 144 -2.15 10.87 21.28
C VAL A 144 -1.49 10.09 22.41
N ARG A 145 -0.95 8.91 22.07
CA ARG A 145 -0.08 8.10 22.93
C ARG A 145 1.34 8.14 22.36
N THR A 146 2.30 8.49 23.20
CA THR A 146 3.72 8.50 22.84
C THR A 146 4.54 7.54 23.70
N ASP A 147 5.76 7.23 23.26
CA ASP A 147 6.77 6.62 24.11
C ASP A 147 7.52 7.69 24.93
N SER A 148 8.59 7.28 25.62
CA SER A 148 9.42 8.15 26.45
C SER A 148 10.26 9.17 25.68
N VAL A 149 10.46 8.98 24.37
CA VAL A 149 11.21 9.91 23.51
C VAL A 149 10.32 10.77 22.63
N GLY A 150 9.00 10.67 22.80
CA GLY A 150 8.01 11.46 22.08
C GLY A 150 7.60 10.88 20.73
N PHE A 151 7.97 9.63 20.42
CA PHE A 151 7.50 8.96 19.22
C PHE A 151 6.01 8.65 19.35
N ILE A 152 5.22 8.94 18.32
CA ILE A 152 3.78 8.71 18.34
C ILE A 152 3.48 7.24 18.11
N CYS A 153 3.05 6.58 19.17
CA CYS A 153 2.72 5.17 19.16
C CYS A 153 1.27 4.90 18.79
N GLY A 154 0.36 5.84 19.07
CA GLY A 154 -1.06 5.67 18.78
C GLY A 154 -1.84 6.99 18.77
N ILE A 155 -2.90 7.02 17.97
CA ILE A 155 -3.84 8.13 17.85
C ILE A 155 -5.24 7.56 18.04
N ASN A 156 -6.07 8.17 18.90
CA ASN A 156 -7.41 7.70 19.25
C ASN A 156 -7.47 6.19 19.57
N SER A 157 -6.49 5.73 20.37
CA SER A 157 -6.33 4.33 20.79
C SER A 157 -6.02 3.34 19.65
N TYR A 158 -5.56 3.81 18.48
CA TYR A 158 -5.07 2.97 17.40
C TYR A 158 -3.59 3.26 17.03
N PRO A 159 -2.75 2.22 16.87
CA PRO A 159 -3.01 0.87 17.36
C PRO A 159 -3.16 0.88 18.89
N LYS A 160 -3.90 -0.09 19.43
CA LYS A 160 -4.16 -0.19 20.87
C LYS A 160 -2.87 -0.33 21.68
N GLU A 161 -1.87 -0.98 21.08
CA GLU A 161 -0.59 -1.31 21.66
C GLU A 161 0.52 -1.23 20.61
N GLY A 162 1.77 -1.39 21.06
CA GLY A 162 2.96 -1.25 20.23
C GLY A 162 3.35 0.20 19.95
N CYS A 163 4.55 0.38 19.41
CA CYS A 163 5.13 1.68 19.08
C CYS A 163 6.26 1.54 18.05
N GLY A 164 5.95 1.44 16.75
CA GLY A 164 6.98 1.40 15.71
C GLY A 164 7.58 0.00 15.45
N GLU A 165 6.88 -1.07 15.80
CA GLU A 165 7.41 -2.43 15.69
C GLU A 165 7.64 -2.87 14.24
N LYS A 166 8.62 -3.78 14.08
CA LYS A 166 8.88 -4.47 12.82
C LYS A 166 7.62 -5.21 12.36
N PHE A 167 7.21 -4.91 11.14
CA PHE A 167 6.13 -5.57 10.45
C PHE A 167 6.65 -6.78 9.68
N THR A 168 6.01 -7.93 9.90
CA THR A 168 6.19 -9.10 9.04
C THR A 168 4.87 -9.35 8.33
N PRO A 169 4.79 -9.20 7.00
CA PRO A 169 3.59 -9.53 6.25
C PRO A 169 3.24 -11.00 6.50
N ALA A 170 1.96 -11.30 6.73
CA ALA A 170 1.52 -12.69 6.73
C ALA A 170 1.87 -13.33 5.36
N PRO A 171 2.34 -14.59 5.32
CA PRO A 171 2.55 -15.28 4.06
C PRO A 171 1.24 -15.24 3.26
N ALA A 172 1.29 -14.81 2.00
CA ALA A 172 0.13 -14.89 1.12
C ALA A 172 -0.35 -16.35 1.14
N ALA A 173 -1.61 -16.57 1.54
CA ALA A 173 -2.19 -17.90 1.52
C ALA A 173 -2.04 -18.46 0.10
N SER A 174 -1.21 -19.50 -0.03
CA SER A 174 -1.12 -20.24 -1.28
C SER A 174 -2.48 -20.90 -1.51
N GLY A 175 -3.29 -20.26 -2.35
CA GLY A 175 -4.50 -20.89 -2.88
C GLY A 175 -4.15 -22.26 -3.46
N PRO A 176 -5.05 -23.24 -3.40
CA PRO A 176 -4.76 -24.59 -3.87
C PRO A 176 -4.25 -24.55 -5.32
N ASN A 177 -3.18 -25.31 -5.60
CA ASN A 177 -2.38 -25.22 -6.82
C ASN A 177 -3.02 -25.84 -8.07
N TRP A 178 -4.32 -25.63 -8.30
CA TRP A 178 -5.08 -26.26 -9.40
C TRP A 178 -4.41 -26.07 -10.77
N GLY A 179 -3.73 -24.93 -11.01
CA GLY A 179 -3.03 -24.64 -12.26
C GLY A 179 -1.82 -25.54 -12.56
N ILE A 180 -1.06 -25.96 -11.54
CA ILE A 180 0.10 -26.87 -11.71
C ILE A 180 -0.39 -28.30 -12.00
N ARG A 181 -1.55 -28.69 -11.45
CA ARG A 181 -2.13 -30.02 -11.70
C ARG A 181 -2.69 -30.18 -13.11
N ILE A 182 -3.28 -29.15 -13.70
CA ILE A 182 -3.82 -29.23 -15.08
C ILE A 182 -2.70 -29.37 -16.13
N LEU A 183 -1.57 -28.70 -15.93
CA LEU A 183 -0.41 -28.80 -16.83
C LEU A 183 0.24 -30.19 -16.84
N ASN A 184 0.30 -30.86 -15.69
CA ASN A 184 0.86 -32.22 -15.60
C ASN A 184 -0.02 -33.28 -16.30
N PHE A 185 -1.35 -33.15 -16.27
CA PHE A 185 -2.23 -34.09 -16.99
C PHE A 185 -2.14 -33.93 -18.52
N GLY A 186 -1.96 -32.71 -19.04
CA GLY A 186 -1.83 -32.45 -20.48
C GLY A 186 -0.58 -33.08 -21.11
N LEU A 187 0.56 -33.02 -20.41
CA LEU A 187 1.84 -33.57 -20.87
C LEU A 187 1.83 -35.11 -20.94
N SER A 188 1.17 -35.79 -19.99
CA SER A 188 1.06 -37.26 -19.99
C SER A 188 0.24 -37.81 -21.15
N VAL A 189 -0.84 -37.12 -21.55
CA VAL A 189 -1.68 -37.55 -22.69
C VAL A 189 -0.93 -37.39 -24.02
N ILE A 190 -0.16 -36.30 -24.18
CA ILE A 190 0.64 -36.07 -25.41
C ILE A 190 1.73 -37.14 -25.56
N LEU A 191 2.43 -37.48 -24.48
CA LEU A 191 3.45 -38.54 -24.50
C LEU A 191 2.85 -39.91 -24.84
N LEU A 192 1.69 -40.26 -24.27
CA LEU A 192 1.00 -41.51 -24.59
C LEU A 192 0.57 -41.58 -26.06
N LEU A 193 0.07 -40.49 -26.64
CA LEU A 193 -0.29 -40.44 -28.07
C LEU A 193 0.94 -40.57 -28.99
N LEU A 194 2.07 -39.97 -28.63
CA LEU A 194 3.31 -40.09 -29.40
C LEU A 194 3.90 -41.52 -29.32
N VAL A 195 3.85 -42.15 -28.15
CA VAL A 195 4.25 -43.55 -27.97
C VAL A 195 3.32 -44.47 -28.74
N TYR A 196 2.01 -44.28 -28.66
CA TYR A 196 1.03 -45.06 -29.41
C TYR A 196 1.24 -44.95 -30.92
N ARG A 197 1.46 -43.73 -31.45
CA ARG A 197 1.75 -43.52 -32.89
C ARG A 197 3.05 -44.21 -33.33
N ARG A 198 4.09 -44.23 -32.49
CA ARG A 198 5.33 -44.99 -32.78
C ARG A 198 5.08 -46.50 -32.81
N ILE A 199 4.31 -47.04 -31.88
CA ILE A 199 3.99 -48.48 -31.84
C ILE A 199 3.14 -48.87 -33.04
N ALA A 200 2.14 -48.05 -33.39
CA ALA A 200 1.28 -48.28 -34.56
C ALA A 200 2.05 -48.20 -35.89
N ALA A 201 3.05 -47.32 -36.01
CA ALA A 201 3.91 -47.25 -37.18
C ALA A 201 4.77 -48.51 -37.33
N ARG A 202 5.40 -49.00 -36.25
CA ARG A 202 6.22 -50.23 -36.27
C ARG A 202 5.42 -51.48 -36.66
N ARG A 203 4.16 -51.59 -36.22
CA ARG A 203 3.31 -52.74 -36.59
C ARG A 203 2.95 -52.80 -38.08
N ARG A 204 2.91 -51.65 -38.77
CA ARG A 204 2.65 -51.59 -40.22
C ARG A 204 3.88 -51.93 -41.06
N GLU A 205 5.08 -51.79 -40.52
CA GLU A 205 6.32 -52.18 -41.20
C GLU A 205 6.61 -53.69 -41.08
N GLN A 206 5.92 -54.39 -40.18
CA GLN A 206 6.09 -55.83 -39.92
C GLN A 206 4.99 -56.71 -40.56
N SER A 207 4.05 -56.10 -41.28
CA SER A 207 2.97 -56.77 -42.03
C SER A 207 3.17 -56.59 -43.53
#